data_AF-A0A8S0XG96-F1
#
_entry.id   AF-A0A8S0XG96-F1
#
_cell.length_a   1.000
_cell.length_b   1.000
_cell.length_c   1.000
_cell.angle_alpha   90.00
_cell.angle_beta   90.00
_cell.angle_gamma   90.00
#
_symmetry.space_group_name_H-M   'P 1'
#
loop_
_entity.id
_entity.type
_entity.pdbx_description
1 polymer ?
#
loop_
_entity_poly.entity_id
_entity_poly.type
_entity_poly.pdbx_seq_one_letter_code
_entity_poly.pdbx_strand_id
1 'polypeptide(L)'
;MSRNPLSEDFPELSHLSREDLEDLLSDPVYFQAIFHSLNYVKELYKSQAELGMANEAIAQNNLALQQRLYDLRSETKEAFDEAKSLEARWKELEKEQKEVYQRFTPQFLLMRLRHSTTAQDDGSEAVASTFIQQVRRPSVGDAGPTGATRAGQDVDDFIKEFKESRKIYHKRALWGEKWANGQVIWRDN
;
A
#
# COMPACT_ATOMS: atom_id res chain seq x y z
N MET A 1 -91.89 14.72 -18.16
CA MET A 1 -90.59 14.96 -18.79
C MET A 1 -89.68 13.81 -18.40
N SER A 2 -89.50 12.86 -19.31
CA SER A 2 -88.71 11.65 -19.10
C SER A 2 -87.24 12.01 -18.92
N ARG A 3 -86.66 11.65 -17.76
CA ARG A 3 -85.21 11.68 -17.54
C ARG A 3 -84.53 10.82 -18.60
N ASN A 4 -83.58 11.40 -19.32
CA ASN A 4 -82.83 10.72 -20.37
C ASN A 4 -81.57 10.10 -19.72
N PRO A 5 -81.37 8.77 -19.74
CA PRO A 5 -80.25 8.11 -19.05
C PRO A 5 -78.88 8.61 -19.54
N LEU A 6 -78.79 9.00 -20.81
CA LEU A 6 -77.61 9.64 -21.40
C LEU A 6 -77.19 10.93 -20.68
N SER A 7 -78.15 11.68 -20.13
CA SER A 7 -77.88 12.93 -19.41
C SER A 7 -77.49 12.69 -17.95
N GLU A 8 -77.75 11.50 -17.40
CA GLU A 8 -77.25 11.09 -16.08
C GLU A 8 -75.80 10.60 -16.17
N ASP A 9 -75.48 9.81 -17.20
CA ASP A 9 -74.12 9.31 -17.42
C ASP A 9 -73.16 10.38 -17.98
N PHE A 10 -73.69 11.33 -18.76
CA PHE A 10 -72.93 12.42 -19.38
C PHE A 10 -73.60 13.77 -19.11
N PRO A 11 -73.50 14.29 -17.87
CA PRO A 11 -74.11 15.57 -17.50
C PRO A 11 -73.52 16.74 -18.31
N GLU A 12 -72.28 16.58 -18.78
CA GLU A 12 -71.58 17.49 -19.70
C GLU A 12 -72.38 17.75 -20.99
N LEU A 13 -73.21 16.80 -21.43
CA LEU A 13 -73.99 16.91 -22.68
C LEU A 13 -75.43 17.37 -22.46
N SER A 14 -75.84 17.53 -21.20
CA SER A 14 -77.24 17.83 -20.83
C SER A 14 -77.73 19.21 -21.25
N HIS A 15 -76.82 20.13 -21.56
CA HIS A 15 -77.12 21.50 -21.99
C HIS A 15 -77.22 21.66 -23.52
N LEU A 16 -76.88 20.62 -24.29
CA LEU A 16 -76.92 20.63 -25.75
C LEU A 16 -78.33 20.28 -26.26
N SER A 17 -78.77 20.93 -27.33
CA SER A 17 -80.06 20.62 -27.95
C SER A 17 -80.01 19.30 -28.74
N ARG A 18 -81.18 18.79 -29.14
CA ARG A 18 -81.23 17.58 -29.97
C ARG A 18 -80.56 17.79 -31.34
N GLU A 19 -80.75 18.96 -31.94
CA GLU A 19 -80.10 19.34 -33.20
C GLU A 19 -78.58 19.38 -33.02
N ASP A 20 -78.09 19.96 -31.92
CA ASP A 20 -76.65 19.96 -31.61
C ASP A 20 -76.08 18.55 -31.43
N LEU A 21 -76.84 17.61 -30.86
CA LEU A 21 -76.41 16.22 -30.69
C LEU A 21 -76.40 15.44 -32.02
N GLU A 22 -77.31 15.75 -32.94
CA GLU A 22 -77.33 15.18 -34.29
C GLU A 22 -76.18 15.75 -35.15
N ASP A 23 -75.88 17.04 -35.00
CA ASP A 23 -74.71 17.70 -35.60
C ASP A 23 -73.40 17.16 -35.00
N LEU A 24 -73.35 16.88 -33.69
CA LEU A 24 -72.21 16.24 -33.03
C LEU A 24 -71.90 14.84 -33.59
N LEU A 25 -72.94 14.09 -33.99
CA LEU A 25 -72.79 12.76 -34.58
C LEU A 25 -72.40 12.78 -36.06
N SER A 26 -72.73 13.86 -36.77
CA SER A 26 -72.55 13.99 -38.22
C SER A 26 -71.33 14.83 -38.62
N ASP A 27 -70.88 15.75 -37.76
CA ASP A 27 -69.67 16.56 -37.96
C ASP A 27 -68.55 16.15 -36.98
N PRO A 28 -67.51 15.42 -37.45
CA PRO A 28 -66.36 15.04 -36.66
C PRO A 28 -65.58 16.22 -36.07
N VAL A 29 -65.57 17.38 -36.74
CA VAL A 29 -64.85 18.57 -36.29
C VAL A 29 -65.58 19.20 -35.11
N TYR A 30 -66.91 19.28 -35.18
CA TYR A 30 -67.73 19.76 -34.08
C TYR A 30 -67.64 18.84 -32.85
N PHE A 31 -67.65 17.52 -33.05
CA PHE A 31 -67.39 16.54 -31.98
C PHE A 31 -66.04 16.79 -31.30
N GLN A 32 -64.96 16.93 -32.06
CA GLN A 32 -63.63 17.19 -31.51
C GLN A 32 -63.60 18.51 -30.72
N ALA A 33 -64.25 19.56 -31.22
CA ALA A 33 -64.33 20.84 -30.52
C ALA A 33 -65.03 20.70 -29.16
N ILE A 34 -66.16 20.01 -29.09
CA ILE A 34 -66.89 19.75 -27.84
C ILE A 34 -66.05 18.84 -26.92
N PHE A 35 -65.45 17.77 -27.44
CA PHE A 35 -64.59 16.86 -26.67
C PHE A 35 -63.40 17.58 -26.02
N HIS A 36 -62.70 18.44 -26.77
CA HIS A 36 -61.60 19.26 -26.25
C HIS A 36 -62.08 20.39 -25.33
N SER A 37 -63.36 20.72 -25.35
CA SER A 37 -63.94 21.72 -24.44
C SER A 37 -64.21 21.16 -23.03
N LEU A 38 -64.37 19.84 -22.89
CA LEU A 38 -64.65 19.16 -21.63
C LEU A 38 -63.54 19.41 -20.61
N ASN A 39 -63.93 19.72 -19.36
CA ASN A 39 -62.97 20.10 -18.32
C ASN A 39 -62.02 18.94 -17.96
N TYR A 40 -62.55 17.72 -17.85
CA TYR A 40 -61.75 16.51 -17.64
C TYR A 40 -60.69 16.31 -18.73
N VAL A 41 -61.04 16.53 -20.00
CA VAL A 41 -60.12 16.37 -21.14
C VAL A 41 -59.02 17.44 -21.10
N LYS A 42 -59.37 18.68 -20.77
CA LYS A 42 -58.39 19.78 -20.57
C LYS A 42 -57.42 19.48 -19.42
N GLU A 43 -57.93 19.00 -18.29
CA GLU A 43 -57.11 18.59 -17.15
C GLU A 43 -56.20 17.41 -17.49
N LEU A 44 -56.68 16.45 -18.28
CA LEU A 44 -55.88 15.33 -18.77
C LEU A 44 -54.74 15.81 -19.67
N TYR A 45 -55.00 16.69 -20.64
CA TYR A 45 -53.91 17.26 -21.47
C TYR A 45 -52.91 18.07 -20.66
N LYS A 46 -53.38 18.83 -19.66
CA LYS A 46 -52.52 19.60 -18.77
C LYS A 46 -51.61 18.66 -17.96
N SER A 47 -52.16 17.62 -17.35
CA SER A 47 -51.38 16.65 -16.58
C SER A 47 -50.39 15.88 -17.46
N GLN A 48 -50.77 15.52 -18.69
CA GLN A 48 -49.87 14.92 -19.66
C GLN A 48 -48.70 15.84 -20.01
N ALA A 49 -48.96 17.12 -20.26
CA ALA A 49 -47.92 18.10 -20.55
C ALA A 49 -46.97 18.31 -19.36
N GLU A 50 -47.52 18.41 -18.14
CA GLU A 50 -46.75 18.53 -16.90
C GLU A 50 -45.83 17.32 -16.68
N LEU A 51 -46.34 16.10 -16.86
CA LEU A 51 -45.53 14.88 -16.79
C LEU A 51 -44.45 14.82 -17.87
N GLY A 52 -44.76 15.28 -19.08
CA GLY A 52 -43.80 15.39 -20.17
C GLY A 52 -42.63 16.30 -19.82
N MET A 53 -42.93 17.51 -19.33
CA MET A 53 -41.92 18.48 -18.88
C MET A 53 -41.09 17.96 -17.71
N ALA A 54 -41.72 17.28 -16.74
CA ALA A 54 -41.02 16.69 -15.60
C ALA A 54 -40.04 15.60 -16.04
N ASN A 55 -40.46 14.69 -16.92
CA ASN A 55 -39.61 13.64 -17.48
C ASN A 55 -38.43 14.22 -18.28
N GLU A 56 -38.69 15.25 -19.09
CA GLU A 56 -37.64 15.93 -19.85
C GLU A 56 -36.62 16.59 -18.92
N ALA A 57 -37.06 17.27 -17.86
CA ALA A 57 -36.18 17.87 -16.87
C ALA A 57 -35.29 16.82 -16.16
N ILE A 58 -35.86 15.66 -15.82
CA ILE A 58 -35.10 14.55 -15.23
C ILE A 58 -34.07 14.01 -16.23
N ALA A 59 -34.46 13.82 -17.49
CA ALA A 59 -33.54 13.33 -18.53
C ALA A 59 -32.38 14.30 -18.75
N GLN A 60 -32.64 15.62 -18.80
CA GLN A 60 -31.60 16.64 -18.93
C GLN A 60 -30.66 16.64 -17.71
N ASN A 61 -31.20 16.49 -16.50
CA ASN A 61 -30.38 16.41 -15.29
C ASN A 61 -29.45 15.17 -15.30
N ASN A 62 -30.00 14.01 -15.67
CA ASN A 62 -29.23 12.77 -15.78
C ASN A 62 -28.09 12.92 -16.80
N LEU A 63 -28.36 13.53 -17.96
CA LEU A 63 -27.37 13.75 -19.01
C LEU A 63 -26.29 14.73 -18.55
N ALA A 64 -26.67 15.80 -17.83
CA ALA A 64 -25.73 16.76 -17.25
C ALA A 64 -24.79 16.12 -16.21
N LEU A 65 -25.27 15.15 -15.43
CA LEU A 65 -24.47 14.46 -14.41
C LEU A 65 -23.60 13.33 -14.99
N GLN A 66 -23.96 12.80 -16.16
CA GLN A 66 -23.33 11.63 -16.75
C GLN A 66 -21.81 11.79 -16.91
N GLN A 67 -21.36 12.88 -17.54
CA GLN A 67 -19.93 13.09 -17.79
C GLN A 67 -19.14 13.19 -16.49
N ARG A 68 -19.62 13.98 -15.53
CA ARG A 68 -18.97 14.14 -14.22
C ARG A 68 -18.84 12.82 -13.46
N LEU A 69 -19.84 11.94 -13.57
CA LEU A 69 -19.77 10.61 -12.95
C LEU A 69 -18.74 9.71 -13.62
N TYR A 70 -18.60 9.78 -14.94
CA TYR A 70 -17.53 9.07 -15.65
C TYR A 70 -16.15 9.57 -15.27
N ASP A 71 -15.97 10.89 -15.23
CA ASP A 71 -14.70 11.51 -14.86
C ASP A 71 -14.30 11.11 -13.43
N LEU A 72 -15.22 11.25 -12.47
CA LEU A 72 -14.97 10.87 -11.08
C LEU A 72 -14.64 9.37 -10.94
N ARG A 73 -15.30 8.52 -11.73
CA ARG A 73 -15.02 7.09 -11.75
C ARG A 73 -13.63 6.78 -12.32
N SER A 74 -13.20 7.49 -13.36
CA SER A 74 -11.85 7.34 -13.93
C SER A 74 -10.79 7.77 -12.92
N GLU A 75 -10.95 8.97 -12.35
CA GLU A 75 -10.02 9.52 -11.36
C GLU A 75 -9.89 8.59 -10.13
N THR A 76 -11.02 8.11 -9.61
CA THR A 76 -11.02 7.17 -8.48
C THR A 76 -10.29 5.87 -8.82
N LYS A 77 -10.47 5.37 -10.05
CA LYS A 77 -9.80 4.15 -10.50
C LYS A 77 -8.30 4.39 -10.62
N GLU A 78 -7.88 5.48 -11.24
CA GLU A 78 -6.46 5.83 -11.41
C GLU A 78 -5.76 6.00 -10.06
N ALA A 79 -6.38 6.72 -9.13
CA ALA A 79 -5.84 6.88 -7.77
C ALA A 79 -5.75 5.54 -7.01
N PHE A 80 -6.73 4.64 -7.19
CA PHE A 80 -6.69 3.30 -6.61
C PHE A 80 -5.56 2.45 -7.20
N ASP A 81 -5.42 2.45 -8.53
CA ASP A 81 -4.37 1.70 -9.23
C ASP A 81 -2.97 2.21 -8.84
N GLU A 82 -2.80 3.54 -8.71
CA GLU A 82 -1.57 4.16 -8.21
C GLU A 82 -1.27 3.72 -6.77
N ALA A 83 -2.25 3.81 -5.87
CA ALA A 83 -2.08 3.40 -4.48
C ALA A 83 -1.69 1.92 -4.37
N LYS A 84 -2.27 1.04 -5.20
CA LYS A 84 -1.90 -0.37 -5.27
C LYS A 84 -0.50 -0.61 -5.79
N SER A 85 -0.06 0.17 -6.78
CA SER A 85 1.32 0.12 -7.27
C SER A 85 2.33 0.55 -6.19
N LEU A 86 2.00 1.59 -5.43
CA LEU A 86 2.82 2.08 -4.32
C LEU A 86 2.87 1.08 -3.17
N GLU A 87 1.75 0.42 -2.85
CA GLU A 87 1.70 -0.66 -1.85
C GLU A 87 2.60 -1.83 -2.24
N ALA A 88 2.61 -2.22 -3.52
CA ALA A 88 3.49 -3.28 -4.02
C ALA A 88 4.96 -2.87 -3.92
N ARG A 89 5.30 -1.66 -4.37
CA ARG A 89 6.66 -1.11 -4.28
C ARG A 89 7.15 -0.99 -2.83
N TRP A 90 6.27 -0.62 -1.90
CA TRP A 90 6.61 -0.53 -0.49
C TRP A 90 7.06 -1.88 0.07
N LYS A 91 6.36 -2.98 -0.28
CA LYS A 91 6.74 -4.33 0.16
C LYS A 91 8.12 -4.75 -0.34
N GLU A 92 8.48 -4.35 -1.56
CA GLU A 92 9.82 -4.58 -2.11
C GLU A 92 10.87 -3.77 -1.33
N LEU A 93 10.61 -2.48 -1.11
CA LEU A 93 11.51 -1.60 -0.38
C LEU A 93 11.73 -2.06 1.07
N GLU A 94 10.68 -2.51 1.74
CA GLU A 94 10.76 -3.07 3.10
C GLU A 94 11.63 -4.33 3.14
N LYS A 95 11.51 -5.19 2.12
CA LYS A 95 12.37 -6.37 1.98
C LYS A 95 13.83 -5.97 1.77
N GLU A 96 14.11 -5.05 0.84
CA GLU A 96 15.45 -4.53 0.58
C GLU A 96 16.06 -3.91 1.85
N GLN A 97 15.28 -3.08 2.56
CA GLN A 97 15.69 -2.50 3.82
C GLN A 97 16.04 -3.60 4.83
N LYS A 98 15.18 -4.59 5.01
CA LYS A 98 15.43 -5.71 5.94
C LYS A 98 16.71 -6.47 5.58
N GLU A 99 16.98 -6.72 4.32
CA GLU A 99 18.20 -7.39 3.85
C GLU A 99 19.46 -6.56 4.16
N VAL A 100 19.43 -5.25 3.93
CA VAL A 100 20.54 -4.35 4.26
C VAL A 100 20.76 -4.29 5.78
N TYR A 101 19.68 -4.10 6.55
CA TYR A 101 19.74 -3.96 8.01
C TYR A 101 20.07 -5.26 8.72
N GLN A 102 19.80 -6.44 8.12
CA GLN A 102 20.09 -7.74 8.71
C GLN A 102 21.52 -7.84 9.26
N ARG A 103 22.50 -7.31 8.50
CA ARG A 103 23.93 -7.33 8.83
C ARG A 103 24.31 -6.41 9.99
N PHE A 104 23.42 -5.49 10.34
CA PHE A 104 23.60 -4.54 11.44
C PHE A 104 22.69 -4.84 12.61
N THR A 105 21.90 -5.93 12.55
CA THR A 105 21.12 -6.37 13.69
C THR A 105 22.04 -6.70 14.86
N PRO A 106 21.64 -6.41 16.11
CA PRO A 106 22.45 -6.73 17.28
C PRO A 106 22.87 -8.20 17.33
N GLN A 107 21.98 -9.11 16.91
CA GLN A 107 22.25 -10.54 16.87
C GLN A 107 23.34 -10.91 15.85
N PHE A 108 23.28 -10.35 14.63
CA PHE A 108 24.30 -10.60 13.61
C PHE A 108 25.65 -10.01 14.01
N LEU A 109 25.67 -8.81 14.59
CA LEU A 109 26.89 -8.18 15.07
C LEU A 109 27.51 -8.98 16.24
N LEU A 110 26.71 -9.51 17.15
CA LEU A 110 27.17 -10.39 18.23
C LEU A 110 27.75 -11.69 17.68
N MET A 111 27.08 -12.32 16.70
CA MET A 111 27.60 -13.49 15.99
C MET A 111 28.96 -13.16 15.34
N ARG A 112 29.07 -12.04 14.62
CA ARG A 112 30.33 -11.59 13.99
C ARG A 112 31.44 -11.34 15.02
N LEU A 113 31.10 -10.77 16.17
CA LEU A 113 32.03 -10.59 17.28
C LEU A 113 32.54 -11.94 17.78
N ARG A 114 31.66 -12.92 18.01
CA ARG A 114 32.04 -14.28 18.43
C ARG A 114 32.98 -14.95 17.43
N HIS A 115 32.68 -14.90 16.13
CA HIS A 115 33.59 -15.43 15.10
C HIS A 115 34.95 -14.73 15.11
N SER A 116 34.96 -13.40 15.26
CA SER A 116 36.21 -12.63 15.33
C SER A 116 37.01 -12.94 16.60
N THR A 117 36.34 -13.35 17.70
CA THR A 117 37.00 -13.81 18.93
C THR A 117 37.63 -15.17 18.71
N THR A 118 36.90 -16.14 18.16
CA THR A 118 37.43 -17.47 17.83
C THR A 118 38.60 -17.39 16.86
N ALA A 119 38.47 -16.62 15.77
CA ALA A 119 39.57 -16.45 14.81
C ALA A 119 40.81 -15.79 15.44
N GLN A 120 40.63 -14.92 16.44
CA GLN A 120 41.75 -14.33 17.19
C GLN A 120 42.43 -15.36 18.10
N ASP A 121 41.63 -16.24 18.72
CA ASP A 121 42.13 -17.34 19.55
C ASP A 121 42.97 -18.30 18.70
N ASP A 122 42.39 -18.81 17.61
CA ASP A 122 43.04 -19.70 16.64
C ASP A 122 44.32 -19.07 16.07
N GLY A 123 44.27 -17.78 15.71
CA GLY A 123 45.43 -17.04 15.24
C GLY A 123 46.53 -16.90 16.29
N SER A 124 46.17 -16.66 17.55
CA SER A 124 47.15 -16.60 18.65
C SER A 124 47.80 -17.96 18.92
N GLU A 125 47.02 -19.05 18.85
CA GLU A 125 47.52 -20.42 19.00
C GLU A 125 48.42 -20.83 17.82
N ALA A 126 48.12 -20.37 16.61
CA ALA A 126 48.98 -20.58 15.45
C ALA A 126 50.36 -19.90 15.63
N VAL A 127 50.39 -18.64 16.10
CA VAL A 127 51.63 -17.90 16.39
C VAL A 127 52.43 -18.59 17.50
N ALA A 128 51.77 -19.09 18.55
CA ALA A 128 52.44 -19.88 19.59
C ALA A 128 53.02 -21.19 19.03
N SER A 129 52.26 -21.88 18.18
CA SER A 129 52.66 -23.14 17.57
C SER A 129 53.86 -22.97 16.64
N THR A 130 53.89 -21.93 15.81
CA THR A 130 55.03 -21.64 14.92
C THR A 130 56.28 -21.30 15.70
N PHE A 131 56.17 -20.49 16.76
CA PHE A 131 57.28 -20.19 17.65
C PHE A 131 57.86 -21.45 18.30
N ILE A 132 57.01 -22.33 18.85
CA ILE A 132 57.45 -23.61 19.44
C ILE A 132 58.15 -24.50 18.40
N GLN A 133 57.64 -24.54 17.16
CA GLN A 133 58.28 -25.30 16.07
C GLN A 133 59.64 -24.72 15.68
N GLN A 134 59.79 -23.39 15.66
CA GLN A 134 61.04 -22.71 15.37
C GLN A 134 62.08 -22.96 16.47
N VAL A 135 61.70 -22.85 17.75
CA VAL A 135 62.57 -23.12 18.91
C VAL A 135 63.00 -24.59 18.98
N ARG A 136 62.16 -25.53 18.54
CA ARG A 136 62.47 -26.97 18.52
C ARG A 136 63.36 -27.40 17.36
N ARG A 137 63.57 -26.56 16.35
CA ARG A 137 64.44 -26.89 15.21
C ARG A 137 65.90 -26.69 15.63
N PRO A 138 66.78 -27.72 15.61
CA PRO A 138 68.17 -27.53 15.98
C PRO A 138 68.83 -26.54 15.01
N SER A 139 69.39 -25.46 15.55
CA SER A 139 70.21 -24.51 14.78
C SER A 139 71.51 -25.20 14.38
N VAL A 140 71.49 -25.89 13.23
CA VAL A 140 72.70 -26.40 12.61
C VAL A 140 73.34 -25.22 11.87
N GLY A 141 74.20 -24.46 12.56
CA GLY A 141 75.23 -23.68 11.86
C GLY A 141 75.54 -22.25 12.28
N ASP A 142 74.98 -21.66 13.34
CA ASP A 142 75.36 -20.28 13.71
C ASP A 142 75.60 -20.11 15.22
N ALA A 143 76.77 -20.57 15.68
CA ALA A 143 77.30 -20.35 17.02
C ALA A 143 78.33 -19.20 17.03
N GLY A 144 78.05 -18.12 16.29
CA GLY A 144 78.73 -16.83 16.45
C GLY A 144 78.09 -15.98 17.57
N PRO A 145 78.81 -15.00 18.15
CA PRO A 145 78.29 -14.12 19.22
C PRO A 145 77.06 -13.27 18.79
N THR A 146 76.74 -13.24 17.50
CA THR A 146 75.57 -12.60 16.88
C THR A 146 74.32 -13.49 16.82
N GLY A 147 74.45 -14.81 16.97
CA GLY A 147 73.32 -15.74 16.93
C GLY A 147 72.47 -15.71 18.21
N ALA A 148 73.12 -15.50 19.36
CA ALA A 148 72.44 -15.41 20.67
C ALA A 148 71.60 -14.13 20.82
N THR A 149 72.07 -13.01 20.25
CA THR A 149 71.33 -11.74 20.24
C THR A 149 70.13 -11.78 19.30
N ARG A 150 70.23 -12.47 18.16
CA ARG A 150 69.14 -12.65 17.20
C ARG A 150 68.04 -13.58 17.74
N ALA A 151 68.40 -14.67 18.41
CA ALA A 151 67.45 -15.54 19.10
C ALA A 151 66.72 -14.82 20.25
N GLY A 152 67.38 -13.90 20.96
CA GLY A 152 66.74 -13.04 21.97
C GLY A 152 65.74 -12.06 21.37
N GLN A 153 66.08 -11.44 20.22
CA GLN A 153 65.19 -10.55 19.49
C GLN A 153 63.94 -11.28 18.95
N ASP A 154 64.11 -12.49 18.40
CA ASP A 154 62.98 -13.31 17.91
C ASP A 154 62.01 -13.70 19.04
N VAL A 155 62.53 -13.92 20.26
CA VAL A 155 61.72 -14.20 21.45
C VAL A 155 60.95 -12.96 21.90
N ASP A 156 61.61 -11.80 21.96
CA ASP A 156 60.98 -10.55 22.37
C ASP A 156 59.89 -10.11 21.38
N ASP A 157 60.12 -10.28 20.08
CA ASP A 157 59.16 -9.99 19.02
C ASP A 157 57.94 -10.94 19.11
N PHE A 158 58.16 -12.23 19.32
CA PHE A 158 57.08 -13.19 19.59
C PHE A 158 56.26 -12.80 20.81
N ILE A 159 56.92 -12.48 21.93
CA ILE A 159 56.23 -12.09 23.17
C ILE A 159 55.36 -10.85 22.93
N LYS A 160 55.87 -9.88 22.17
CA LYS A 160 55.13 -8.66 21.83
C LYS A 160 53.91 -8.98 20.97
N GLU A 161 54.07 -9.70 19.86
CA GLU A 161 52.99 -10.05 18.94
C GLU A 161 51.92 -10.91 19.64
N PHE A 162 52.33 -11.92 20.39
CA PHE A 162 51.42 -12.80 21.12
C PHE A 162 50.63 -12.04 22.19
N LYS A 163 51.29 -11.16 22.97
CA LYS A 163 50.60 -10.33 23.96
C LYS A 163 49.61 -9.36 23.33
N GLU A 164 49.96 -8.73 22.21
CA GLU A 164 49.06 -7.84 21.48
C GLU A 164 47.83 -8.60 20.96
N SER A 165 48.06 -9.78 20.39
CA SER A 165 46.99 -10.67 19.90
C SER A 165 46.05 -11.12 21.03
N ARG A 166 46.58 -11.60 22.17
CA ARG A 166 45.78 -12.02 23.33
C ARG A 166 45.04 -10.86 23.98
N LYS A 167 45.60 -9.65 23.99
CA LYS A 167 44.92 -8.45 24.48
C LYS A 167 43.66 -8.15 23.66
N ILE A 168 43.72 -8.30 22.34
CA ILE A 168 42.56 -8.13 21.46
C ILE A 168 41.53 -9.23 21.72
N TYR A 169 41.95 -10.48 21.85
CA TYR A 169 41.09 -11.60 22.21
C TYR A 169 40.31 -11.34 23.51
N HIS A 170 41.01 -11.04 24.61
CA HIS A 170 40.37 -10.84 25.92
C HIS A 170 39.43 -9.63 25.92
N LYS A 171 39.77 -8.55 25.20
CA LYS A 171 38.85 -7.44 25.00
C LYS A 171 37.57 -7.90 24.30
N ARG A 172 37.68 -8.60 23.17
CA ARG A 172 36.51 -9.10 22.43
C ARG A 172 35.67 -10.08 23.24
N ALA A 173 36.31 -10.98 23.98
CA ALA A 173 35.64 -11.93 24.87
C ALA A 173 34.83 -11.22 25.97
N LEU A 174 35.46 -10.26 26.67
CA LEU A 174 34.79 -9.47 27.71
C LEU A 174 33.61 -8.66 27.16
N TRP A 175 33.77 -8.04 25.98
CA TRP A 175 32.67 -7.34 25.32
C TRP A 175 31.55 -8.31 24.89
N GLY A 176 31.90 -9.50 24.40
CA GLY A 176 30.95 -10.54 24.04
C GLY A 176 30.13 -11.05 25.23
N GLU A 177 30.75 -11.23 26.39
CA GLU A 177 30.07 -11.62 27.64
C GLU A 177 29.13 -10.51 28.14
N LYS A 178 29.63 -9.27 28.19
CA LYS A 178 28.79 -8.11 28.58
C LYS A 178 27.56 -7.98 27.68
N TRP A 179 27.74 -8.16 26.37
CA TRP A 179 26.64 -8.13 25.42
C TRP A 179 25.67 -9.29 25.67
N ALA A 180 26.16 -10.53 25.81
CA ALA A 180 25.32 -11.69 26.08
C ALA A 180 24.51 -11.56 27.39
N ASN A 181 25.07 -10.87 28.39
CA ASN A 181 24.42 -10.59 29.67
C ASN A 181 23.48 -9.37 29.63
N GLY A 182 23.23 -8.78 28.46
CA GLY A 182 22.34 -7.61 28.30
C GLY A 182 22.90 -6.31 28.88
N GLN A 183 24.19 -6.25 29.20
CA GLN A 183 24.84 -5.07 29.79
C GLN A 183 25.29 -4.04 28.74
N VAL A 184 25.03 -4.31 27.45
CA VAL A 184 25.30 -3.40 26.34
C VAL A 184 23.99 -2.74 25.95
N ILE A 185 23.87 -1.45 26.26
CA ILE A 185 22.73 -0.62 25.88
C ILE A 185 23.08 0.10 24.57
N TRP A 186 22.30 -0.16 23.53
CA TRP A 186 22.35 0.62 22.30
C TRP A 186 21.57 1.91 22.53
N ARG A 187 22.18 3.07 22.25
CA ARG A 187 21.44 4.34 22.25
C ARG A 187 20.69 4.42 20.92
N ASP A 188 19.37 4.44 21.00
CA ASP A 188 18.53 4.83 19.87
C ASP A 188 18.65 6.36 19.75
N ASN A 189 19.39 6.84 18.76
CA ASN A 189 19.37 8.25 18.35
C ASN A 189 18.30 8.45 17.28
#